data_AF-A0A177WZ68-F1
#
_entry.id   AF-A0A177WZ68-F1
#
_cell.length_a   1.000
_cell.length_b   1.000
_cell.length_c   1.000
_cell.angle_alpha   90.00
_cell.angle_beta   90.00
_cell.angle_gamma   90.00
#
_symmetry.space_group_name_H-M   'P 1'
#
loop_
_entity.id
_entity.type
_entity.pdbx_description
1 polymer ?
#
loop_
_entity_poly.entity_id
_entity_poly.type
_entity_poly.pdbx_seq_one_letter_code
_entity_poly.pdbx_strand_id
1 'polypeptide(L)'
;MIRLWSASADKTARRWDLETNACTATFEHPDFVRSVLIVEDHGIVITGCRDENMRMWNTATDKCVKTIEAHTGEVSSIKYTGKHTILSGSLDNTIRFWSITQELSQELLTKHSNKTVKTASLTQASKERVESTALISEQEERELAELMENEEK
;
A
#
# COMPACT_ATOMS: atom_id res chain seq x y z
N MET A 1 -7.89 14.01 -10.53
CA MET A 1 -8.88 13.07 -9.97
C MET A 1 -8.29 12.40 -8.74
N ILE A 2 -8.82 12.70 -7.55
CA ILE A 2 -8.39 12.10 -6.28
C ILE A 2 -9.31 10.91 -5.99
N ARG A 3 -8.73 9.72 -5.82
CA ARG A 3 -9.47 8.50 -5.50
C ARG A 3 -9.10 8.02 -4.10
N LEU A 4 -10.09 7.56 -3.35
CA LEU A 4 -9.90 6.94 -2.05
C LEU A 4 -10.40 5.50 -2.08
N TRP A 5 -9.78 4.65 -1.25
CA TRP A 5 -10.19 3.27 -1.07
C TRP A 5 -10.50 3.02 0.39
N SER A 6 -11.58 2.29 0.65
CA SER A 6 -11.98 1.86 1.98
C SER A 6 -12.10 0.34 2.04
N ALA A 7 -11.84 -0.23 3.21
CA ALA A 7 -12.13 -1.63 3.54
C ALA A 7 -13.03 -1.64 4.78
N SER A 8 -14.00 -2.56 4.83
CA SER A 8 -15.05 -2.53 5.85
C SER A 8 -15.46 -3.93 6.32
N ALA A 9 -16.02 -3.97 7.53
CA ALA A 9 -16.67 -5.13 8.11
C ALA A 9 -18.04 -5.44 7.44
N ASP A 10 -18.54 -4.56 6.57
CA ASP A 10 -19.69 -4.86 5.71
C ASP A 10 -19.37 -5.84 4.56
N LYS A 11 -18.15 -6.41 4.58
CA LYS A 11 -17.61 -7.34 3.58
C LYS A 11 -17.32 -6.69 2.24
N THR A 12 -17.23 -5.37 2.19
CA THR A 12 -16.86 -4.65 0.97
C THR A 12 -15.55 -3.89 1.13
N ALA A 13 -14.80 -3.84 0.03
CA ALA A 13 -13.92 -2.72 -0.23
C ALA A 13 -14.59 -1.81 -1.26
N ARG A 14 -14.31 -0.50 -1.20
CA ARG A 14 -14.94 0.46 -2.12
C ARG A 14 -13.94 1.48 -2.62
N ARG A 15 -14.14 1.90 -3.87
CA ARG A 15 -13.44 3.03 -4.49
C ARG A 15 -14.36 4.25 -4.52
N TRP A 16 -13.82 5.38 -4.14
CA TRP A 16 -14.52 6.66 -4.05
C TRP A 16 -13.84 7.68 -4.95
N ASP A 17 -14.65 8.45 -5.65
CA ASP A 17 -14.22 9.68 -6.32
C ASP A 17 -14.55 10.86 -5.40
N LEU A 18 -13.52 11.58 -4.96
CA LEU A 18 -13.70 12.69 -4.00
C LEU A 18 -14.17 13.99 -4.65
N GLU A 19 -14.06 14.11 -5.97
CA GLU A 19 -14.54 15.27 -6.70
C GLU A 19 -16.07 15.22 -6.85
N THR A 20 -16.60 14.02 -7.11
CA THR A 20 -18.04 13.76 -7.23
C THR A 20 -18.69 13.28 -5.93
N ASN A 21 -17.90 12.98 -4.89
CA ASN A 21 -18.33 12.33 -3.65
C ASN A 21 -19.12 11.03 -3.87
N ALA A 22 -18.79 10.29 -4.94
CA ALA A 22 -19.50 9.09 -5.35
C ALA A 22 -18.69 7.81 -5.13
N CYS A 23 -19.38 6.74 -4.73
CA CYS A 23 -18.81 5.40 -4.79
C CYS A 23 -18.79 4.94 -6.25
N THR A 24 -17.60 4.70 -6.79
CA THR A 24 -17.40 4.34 -8.21
C THR A 24 -17.21 2.85 -8.43
N ALA A 25 -16.82 2.09 -7.40
CA ALA A 25 -16.73 0.63 -7.46
C ALA A 25 -16.90 0.02 -6.06
N THR A 26 -17.50 -1.17 -6.02
CA THR A 26 -17.66 -2.00 -4.81
C THR A 26 -17.10 -3.39 -5.09
N PHE A 27 -16.26 -3.87 -4.18
CA PHE A 27 -15.55 -5.14 -4.26
C PHE A 27 -16.04 -6.03 -3.12
N GLU A 28 -16.84 -7.04 -3.47
CA GLU A 28 -17.51 -7.92 -2.52
C GLU A 28 -16.58 -9.05 -2.05
N HIS A 29 -16.64 -9.36 -0.75
CA HIS A 29 -15.90 -10.42 -0.10
C HIS A 29 -16.83 -11.36 0.68
N PRO A 30 -16.40 -12.60 0.96
CA PRO A 30 -17.21 -13.53 1.77
C PRO A 30 -17.26 -13.13 3.27
N ASP A 31 -16.28 -12.35 3.73
CA ASP A 31 -16.16 -11.90 5.12
C ASP A 31 -15.50 -10.50 5.21
N PHE A 32 -15.25 -10.02 6.43
CA PHE A 32 -14.76 -8.68 6.72
C PHE A 32 -13.48 -8.36 5.97
N VAL A 33 -13.46 -7.22 5.29
CA VAL A 33 -12.25 -6.70 4.66
C VAL A 33 -11.52 -5.85 5.69
N ARG A 34 -10.29 -6.26 6.03
CA ARG A 34 -9.48 -5.64 7.09
C ARG A 34 -8.44 -4.69 6.55
N SER A 35 -8.02 -4.87 5.30
CA SER A 35 -6.98 -4.04 4.70
C SER A 35 -7.16 -3.90 3.19
N VAL A 36 -6.70 -2.76 2.67
CA VAL A 36 -6.65 -2.46 1.24
C VAL A 36 -5.27 -1.86 0.93
N LEU A 37 -4.66 -2.32 -0.16
CA LEU A 37 -3.41 -1.83 -0.70
C LEU A 37 -3.64 -1.50 -2.18
N ILE A 38 -3.23 -0.30 -2.56
CA ILE A 38 -3.26 0.15 -3.95
C ILE A 38 -1.85 0.07 -4.51
N VAL A 39 -1.72 -0.52 -5.70
CA VAL A 39 -0.45 -0.58 -6.41
C VAL A 39 -0.68 0.04 -7.79
N GLU A 40 -0.62 1.37 -7.85
CA GLU A 40 -0.97 2.18 -9.03
C GLU A 40 -0.14 1.80 -10.26
N ASP A 41 1.17 1.61 -10.10
CA ASP A 41 2.09 1.24 -11.19
C ASP A 41 1.67 -0.04 -11.92
N HIS A 42 0.93 -0.92 -11.24
CA HIS A 42 0.47 -2.20 -11.76
C HIS A 42 -1.04 -2.22 -12.07
N GLY A 43 -1.77 -1.13 -11.80
CA GLY A 43 -3.21 -1.07 -12.04
C GLY A 43 -4.00 -2.10 -11.22
N ILE A 44 -3.52 -2.44 -10.02
CA ILE A 44 -4.16 -3.43 -9.15
C ILE A 44 -4.45 -2.88 -7.76
N VAL A 45 -5.49 -3.44 -7.16
CA VAL A 45 -5.77 -3.32 -5.73
C VAL A 45 -5.75 -4.69 -5.10
N ILE A 46 -5.20 -4.75 -3.89
CA ILE A 46 -5.13 -5.97 -3.10
C ILE A 46 -5.84 -5.73 -1.78
N THR A 47 -6.67 -6.68 -1.42
CA THR A 47 -7.54 -6.63 -0.24
C THR A 47 -7.23 -7.82 0.65
N GLY A 48 -7.20 -7.60 1.97
CA GLY A 48 -6.96 -8.62 2.97
C GLY A 48 -8.24 -8.85 3.75
N CYS A 49 -8.64 -10.11 3.87
CA CYS A 49 -9.94 -10.48 4.39
C CYS A 49 -9.82 -11.44 5.57
N ARG A 50 -10.88 -11.45 6.39
CA ARG A 50 -11.05 -12.34 7.53
C ARG A 50 -11.10 -13.81 7.14
N ASP A 51 -11.51 -14.11 5.90
CA ASP A 51 -11.51 -15.45 5.30
C ASP A 51 -10.11 -15.99 4.97
N GLU A 52 -9.06 -15.44 5.59
CA GLU A 52 -7.66 -15.88 5.47
C GLU A 52 -7.02 -15.62 4.10
N ASN A 53 -7.79 -15.09 3.16
CA ASN A 53 -7.38 -14.86 1.78
C ASN A 53 -7.05 -13.39 1.51
N MET A 54 -6.20 -13.21 0.52
CA MET A 54 -6.05 -11.93 -0.17
C MET A 54 -6.75 -12.00 -1.53
N ARG A 55 -7.32 -10.90 -2.00
CA ARG A 55 -7.86 -10.80 -3.36
C ARG A 55 -7.22 -9.66 -4.12
N MET A 56 -6.85 -9.95 -5.36
CA MET A 56 -6.31 -8.99 -6.31
C MET A 56 -7.42 -8.59 -7.29
N TRP A 57 -7.55 -7.29 -7.50
CA TRP A 57 -8.58 -6.66 -8.30
C TRP A 57 -7.90 -5.80 -9.36
N ASN A 58 -8.39 -5.88 -10.60
CA ASN A 58 -7.93 -5.01 -11.67
C ASN A 58 -8.70 -3.69 -11.60
N THR A 59 -7.99 -2.56 -11.50
CA THR A 59 -8.64 -1.25 -11.27
C THR A 59 -9.33 -0.67 -12.50
N ALA A 60 -8.99 -1.14 -13.71
CA ALA A 60 -9.62 -0.69 -14.95
C ALA A 60 -10.95 -1.39 -15.22
N THR A 61 -11.08 -2.65 -14.80
CA THR A 61 -12.28 -3.49 -15.03
C THR A 61 -13.12 -3.70 -13.79
N ASP A 62 -12.60 -3.36 -12.62
CA ASP A 62 -13.17 -3.60 -11.29
C ASP A 62 -13.49 -5.06 -11.00
N LYS A 63 -12.80 -6.00 -11.66
CA LYS A 63 -12.98 -7.44 -11.49
C LYS A 63 -11.92 -8.05 -10.59
N CYS A 64 -12.34 -9.04 -9.80
CA CYS A 64 -11.42 -9.92 -9.10
C CYS A 64 -10.66 -10.74 -10.13
N VAL A 65 -9.34 -10.59 -10.17
CA VAL A 65 -8.47 -11.34 -11.06
C VAL A 65 -7.86 -12.56 -10.38
N LYS A 66 -7.67 -12.50 -9.05
CA LYS A 66 -7.11 -13.63 -8.30
C LYS A 66 -7.55 -13.64 -6.85
N THR A 67 -7.91 -14.82 -6.36
CA THR A 67 -7.98 -15.12 -4.93
C THR A 67 -6.70 -15.86 -4.53
N ILE A 68 -6.08 -15.43 -3.44
CA ILE A 68 -4.78 -15.88 -2.98
C ILE A 68 -4.99 -16.47 -1.60
N GLU A 69 -4.75 -17.78 -1.48
CA GLU A 69 -4.69 -18.50 -0.21
C GLU A 69 -3.48 -17.99 0.59
N ALA A 70 -3.72 -16.91 1.33
CA ALA A 70 -2.65 -16.09 1.85
C ALA A 70 -2.12 -16.67 3.17
N HIS A 71 -3.01 -16.94 4.11
CA HIS A 71 -2.71 -17.29 5.49
C HIS A 71 -3.62 -18.42 6.00
N THR A 72 -3.41 -18.87 7.25
CA THR A 72 -4.32 -19.79 7.96
C THR A 72 -5.04 -19.07 9.10
N GLY A 73 -5.31 -17.78 8.89
CA GLY A 73 -5.87 -16.84 9.86
C GLY A 73 -6.08 -15.48 9.19
N GLU A 74 -6.89 -14.61 9.82
CA GLU A 74 -7.35 -13.35 9.24
C GLU A 74 -6.20 -12.48 8.70
N VAL A 75 -6.30 -11.98 7.46
CA VAL A 75 -5.30 -11.08 6.87
C VAL A 75 -5.54 -9.66 7.37
N SER A 76 -4.81 -9.26 8.41
CA SER A 76 -5.03 -8.02 9.14
C SER A 76 -4.38 -6.80 8.48
N SER A 77 -3.32 -7.00 7.70
CA SER A 77 -2.56 -5.91 7.08
C SER A 77 -1.89 -6.32 5.79
N ILE A 78 -1.80 -5.38 4.84
CA ILE A 78 -1.08 -5.54 3.59
C ILE A 78 -0.25 -4.27 3.34
N LYS A 79 1.00 -4.43 2.89
CA LYS A 79 1.91 -3.31 2.56
C LYS A 79 2.71 -3.58 1.31
N TYR A 80 2.93 -2.55 0.50
CA TYR A 80 3.84 -2.58 -0.64
C TYR A 80 5.21 -2.04 -0.22
N THR A 81 6.29 -2.72 -0.62
CA THR A 81 7.66 -2.30 -0.28
C THR A 81 8.32 -1.47 -1.37
N GLY A 82 7.66 -1.24 -2.51
CA GLY A 82 8.20 -0.50 -3.66
C GLY A 82 9.10 -1.32 -4.59
N LYS A 83 9.51 -2.54 -4.19
CA LYS A 83 10.37 -3.44 -4.98
C LYS A 83 9.60 -4.63 -5.53
N HIS A 84 8.43 -4.40 -6.13
CA HIS A 84 7.54 -5.48 -6.60
C HIS A 84 7.17 -6.49 -5.51
N THR A 85 7.33 -6.15 -4.23
CA THR A 85 7.10 -7.07 -3.11
C THR A 85 5.99 -6.55 -2.23
N ILE A 86 5.06 -7.43 -1.90
CA ILE A 86 3.96 -7.18 -0.98
C ILE A 86 4.20 -8.00 0.28
N LEU A 87 3.89 -7.41 1.42
CA LEU A 87 3.87 -8.05 2.72
C LEU A 87 2.41 -8.22 3.16
N SER A 88 2.08 -9.39 3.69
CA SER A 88 0.81 -9.62 4.38
C SER A 88 1.08 -10.08 5.81
N GLY A 89 0.38 -9.47 6.77
CA GLY A 89 0.38 -9.87 8.16
C GLY A 89 -0.96 -10.49 8.54
N SER A 90 -0.92 -11.52 9.39
CA SER A 90 -2.11 -12.28 9.78
C SER A 90 -2.14 -12.61 11.27
N LEU A 91 -3.35 -12.92 11.76
CA LEU A 91 -3.56 -13.52 13.08
C LEU A 91 -3.03 -14.96 13.20
N ASP A 92 -2.57 -15.58 12.10
CA ASP A 92 -1.79 -16.83 12.14
C ASP A 92 -0.36 -16.65 12.72
N ASN A 93 -0.03 -15.44 13.19
CA ASN A 93 1.26 -15.02 13.73
C ASN A 93 2.40 -15.01 12.70
N THR A 94 2.07 -14.97 11.40
CA THR A 94 3.06 -14.92 10.33
C THR A 94 2.97 -13.66 9.49
N ILE A 95 4.13 -13.30 8.92
CA ILE A 95 4.23 -12.35 7.82
C ILE A 95 4.69 -13.12 6.59
N ARG A 96 3.98 -12.93 5.49
CA ARG A 96 4.30 -13.57 4.21
C ARG A 96 4.67 -12.52 3.17
N PHE A 97 5.57 -12.93 2.30
CA PHE A 97 6.12 -12.12 1.23
C PHE A 97 5.58 -12.62 -0.10
N TRP A 98 5.18 -11.68 -0.94
CA TRP A 98 4.63 -11.97 -2.26
C TRP A 98 5.31 -11.11 -3.30
N SER A 99 5.66 -11.68 -4.45
CA SER A 99 6.18 -10.90 -5.57
C SER A 99 5.09 -10.62 -6.59
N ILE A 100 5.08 -9.40 -7.13
CA ILE A 100 4.31 -8.97 -8.29
C ILE A 100 5.25 -9.12 -9.49
N THR A 101 5.01 -10.09 -10.36
CA THR A 101 5.81 -10.22 -11.59
C THR A 101 5.17 -9.40 -12.71
N GLN A 102 5.97 -8.57 -13.40
CA GLN A 102 5.51 -7.65 -14.44
C GLN A 102 4.83 -8.35 -15.63
N GLU A 103 5.09 -9.63 -15.83
CA GLU A 103 4.67 -10.32 -17.07
C GLU A 103 3.17 -10.66 -17.11
N LEU A 104 2.48 -10.63 -15.98
CA LEU A 104 1.03 -10.80 -15.92
C LEU A 104 0.47 -9.99 -14.75
N SER A 105 0.14 -8.73 -15.02
CA SER A 105 -0.73 -7.89 -14.15
C SER A 105 -2.15 -8.48 -13.94
N GLN A 106 -2.35 -9.77 -14.24
CA GLN A 106 -3.59 -10.51 -14.02
C GLN A 106 -3.42 -11.82 -13.22
N GLU A 107 -2.24 -12.44 -13.08
CA GLU A 107 -2.23 -13.86 -12.67
C GLU A 107 -1.26 -14.29 -11.56
N LEU A 108 -0.27 -13.51 -11.14
CA LEU A 108 0.75 -14.10 -10.26
C LEU A 108 1.23 -13.21 -9.10
N LEU A 109 0.65 -13.46 -7.92
CA LEU A 109 1.37 -13.36 -6.64
C LEU A 109 1.92 -14.75 -6.27
N THR A 110 3.23 -14.83 -6.06
CA THR A 110 3.93 -16.05 -5.61
C THR A 110 4.44 -15.85 -4.19
N LYS A 111 4.25 -16.84 -3.30
CA LYS A 111 4.74 -16.81 -1.92
C LYS A 111 6.25 -17.05 -1.90
N HIS A 112 7.01 -16.12 -1.32
CA HIS A 112 8.48 -16.22 -1.29
C HIS A 112 9.06 -16.62 0.07
N SER A 113 8.33 -16.44 1.19
CA SER A 113 8.80 -16.89 2.51
C SER A 113 7.69 -16.85 3.55
N ASN A 114 7.82 -17.66 4.60
CA ASN A 114 7.00 -17.61 5.80
C ASN A 114 7.91 -17.29 6.99
N LYS A 115 7.72 -16.12 7.62
CA LYS A 115 8.41 -15.78 8.88
C LYS A 115 7.36 -15.60 9.97
N THR A 116 7.49 -16.34 11.06
CA THR A 116 6.73 -16.09 12.28
C THR A 116 7.28 -14.85 12.95
N VAL A 117 6.53 -13.75 12.94
CA VAL A 117 6.93 -12.50 13.58
C VAL A 117 5.77 -12.06 14.45
N LYS A 118 5.98 -12.05 15.77
CA LYS A 118 4.92 -11.79 16.76
C LYS A 118 4.47 -10.33 16.82
N THR A 119 5.22 -9.41 16.21
CA THR A 119 4.86 -8.00 16.06
C THR A 119 5.62 -7.40 14.87
N ALA A 120 4.91 -6.75 13.94
CA ALA A 120 5.51 -5.84 12.97
C ALA A 120 5.03 -4.42 13.27
N SER A 121 5.74 -3.74 14.16
CA SER A 121 5.74 -2.28 14.17
C SER A 121 6.58 -1.82 12.99
N LEU A 122 5.95 -1.19 11.99
CA LEU A 122 6.68 -0.33 11.06
C LEU A 122 7.18 0.86 11.89
N THR A 123 8.46 0.86 12.26
CA THR A 123 9.08 2.06 12.79
C THR A 123 9.00 3.14 11.71
N GLN A 124 8.49 4.30 12.10
CA GLN A 124 8.38 5.53 11.31
C GLN A 124 9.79 6.07 11.01
N ALA A 125 10.61 5.33 10.26
CA ALA A 125 12.00 5.66 10.00
C ALA A 125 12.25 6.21 8.58
N SER A 126 11.20 6.31 7.74
CA SER A 126 11.32 6.82 6.36
C SER A 126 10.65 8.18 6.12
N LYS A 127 10.04 8.81 7.13
CA LYS A 127 9.34 10.09 6.96
C LYS A 127 10.22 11.32 7.18
N GLU A 128 11.34 11.21 7.90
CA GLU A 128 12.16 12.38 8.28
C GLU A 128 13.41 12.59 7.40
N ARG A 129 13.85 11.58 6.62
CA ARG A 129 15.14 11.65 5.92
C ARG A 129 15.14 12.51 4.64
N VAL A 130 13.98 12.80 4.05
CA VAL A 130 13.89 13.64 2.84
C VAL A 130 13.70 15.12 3.20
N GLU A 131 12.94 15.42 4.26
CA GLU A 131 12.73 16.80 4.71
C GLU A 131 13.99 17.39 5.35
N SER A 132 14.77 16.61 6.12
CA SER A 132 16.01 17.09 6.73
C SER A 132 17.14 17.38 5.73
N THR A 133 17.15 16.73 4.55
CA THR A 133 18.20 17.01 3.54
C THR A 133 17.86 18.22 2.68
N ALA A 134 16.57 18.49 2.43
CA ALA A 134 16.12 19.66 1.67
C ALA A 134 16.20 20.98 2.48
N LEU A 135 15.92 20.93 3.79
CA LEU A 135 16.00 22.11 4.67
C LEU A 135 17.45 22.60 4.89
N ILE A 136 18.44 21.71 4.78
CA ILE A 136 19.86 22.08 4.92
C ILE A 136 20.35 22.82 3.68
N SER A 137 19.94 22.41 2.47
CA SER A 137 20.33 23.09 1.23
C SER A 137 19.71 24.49 1.08
N GLU A 138 18.46 24.68 1.49
CA GLU A 138 17.80 25.99 1.37
C GLU A 138 18.34 27.03 2.39
N GLN A 139 18.79 26.58 3.57
CA GLN A 139 19.39 27.45 4.58
C GLN A 139 20.80 27.91 4.17
N GLU A 140 21.62 27.03 3.59
CA GLU A 140 22.97 27.36 3.10
C GLU A 140 22.94 28.35 1.91
N GLU A 141 21.98 28.21 0.98
CA GLU A 141 21.82 29.16 -0.13
C GLU A 141 21.40 30.55 0.33
N ARG A 142 20.60 30.64 1.41
CA ARG A 142 20.12 31.92 1.96
C ARG A 142 21.21 32.68 2.69
N GLU A 143 22.04 31.98 3.48
CA GLU A 143 23.18 32.59 4.20
C GLU A 143 24.26 33.08 3.23
N LEU A 144 24.49 32.37 2.11
CA LEU A 144 25.39 32.82 1.05
C LEU A 144 24.87 34.07 0.32
N ALA A 145 23.56 34.16 0.07
CA ALA A 145 22.95 35.34 -0.55
C ALA A 145 23.05 36.59 0.34
N GLU A 146 22.82 36.45 1.65
CA GLU A 146 22.93 37.57 2.61
C GLU A 146 24.39 38.04 2.81
N LEU A 147 25.38 37.14 2.69
CA LEU A 147 26.80 37.52 2.73
C LEU A 147 27.21 38.32 1.47
N MET A 148 26.76 37.90 0.29
CA MET A 148 27.08 38.63 -0.95
C MET A 148 26.43 40.02 -1.01
N GLU A 149 25.21 40.18 -0.48
CA GLU A 149 24.52 41.48 -0.46
C GLU A 149 25.12 42.47 0.56
N ASN A 150 25.80 41.98 1.59
CA ASN A 150 26.48 42.82 2.59
C ASN A 150 27.92 43.20 2.22
N GLU A 151 28.58 42.48 1.31
CA GLU A 151 29.92 42.85 0.81
C GLU A 151 29.88 43.90 -0.33
N GLU A 152 28.74 44.08 -1.00
CA GLU A 152 28.57 45.06 -2.09
C GLU A 152 28.04 46.45 -1.62
N LYS A 153 27.89 46.68 -0.31
CA LYS A 153 27.55 47.98 0.29
C LYS A 153 28.75 48.65 0.97
#